data_AF-A0A2T9ZLU1-F1
#
_entry.id   AF-A0A2T9ZLU1-F1
#
_cell.length_a   1.000
_cell.length_b   1.000
_cell.length_c   1.000
_cell.angle_alpha   90.00
_cell.angle_beta   90.00
_cell.angle_gamma   90.00
#
_symmetry.space_group_name_H-M   'P 1'
#
loop_
_entity.id
_entity.type
_entity.pdbx_description
1 polymer ?
#
loop_
_entity_poly.entity_id
_entity_poly.type
_entity_poly.pdbx_seq_one_letter_code
_entity_poly.pdbx_strand_id
1 'polypeptide(L)' 'MYEKSIELLNQAVADELTAVHQYMYFHFHCDDQGIELLSALFKRTAIEEMMHIERLAD' A
#
# COMPACT_ATOMS: atom_id res chain seq x y z
N MET A 1 18.64 -17.27 13.65
CA MET A 1 17.59 -17.93 14.45
C MET A 1 16.16 -17.47 14.13
N TYR A 2 15.95 -16.55 13.18
CA TYR A 2 14.59 -16.11 12.75
C TYR A 2 14.48 -15.94 11.23
N GLU A 3 15.26 -16.68 10.45
CA GLU A 3 15.41 -16.49 9.00
C GLU A 3 14.07 -16.58 8.26
N LYS A 4 13.25 -17.58 8.60
CA LYS A 4 11.90 -17.73 8.04
C LYS A 4 10.96 -16.57 8.40
N SER A 5 11.05 -16.03 9.61
CA SER A 5 10.24 -14.86 10.00
C SER A 5 10.67 -13.61 9.26
N ILE A 6 11.98 -13.41 9.09
CA ILE A 6 12.55 -12.30 8.32
C ILE A 6 12.13 -12.39 6.85
N GLU A 7 12.18 -13.60 6.26
CA GLU A 7 11.70 -13.84 4.89
C GLU A 7 10.23 -13.47 4.72
N LEU A 8 9.36 -13.91 5.64
CA LEU A 8 7.93 -13.59 5.60
C LEU A 8 7.66 -12.10 5.80
N LEU A 9 8.38 -11.43 6.70
CA LEU A 9 8.25 -9.98 6.91
C LEU A 9 8.68 -9.20 5.67
N ASN A 10 9.81 -9.58 5.04
CA ASN A 10 10.26 -8.95 3.81
C ASN A 10 9.28 -9.18 2.65
N GLN A 11 8.68 -10.36 2.56
CA GLN A 11 7.64 -10.62 1.57
C GLN A 11 6.41 -9.74 1.82
N ALA A 12 5.96 -9.63 3.06
CA ALA A 12 4.84 -8.76 3.43
C ALA A 12 5.14 -7.29 3.07
N VAL A 13 6.34 -6.78 3.36
CA VAL A 13 6.76 -5.43 2.96
C VAL A 13 6.68 -5.23 1.44
N ALA A 14 7.12 -6.22 0.65
CA ALA A 14 7.05 -6.15 -0.81
C ALA A 14 5.60 -6.16 -1.33
N ASP A 15 4.74 -6.96 -0.71
CA ASP A 15 3.32 -7.04 -1.04
C ASP A 15 2.61 -5.71 -0.72
N GLU A 16 2.86 -5.13 0.46
CA GLU A 16 2.29 -3.84 0.85
C GLU A 16 2.80 -2.70 -0.04
N LEU A 17 4.09 -2.69 -0.41
CA LEU A 17 4.62 -1.70 -1.35
C LEU A 17 3.96 -1.82 -2.74
N THR A 18 3.63 -3.05 -3.15
CA THR A 18 2.87 -3.28 -4.38
C THR A 18 1.45 -2.74 -4.26
N ALA A 19 0.79 -2.96 -3.13
CA ALA A 19 -0.55 -2.45 -2.85
C ALA A 19 -0.59 -0.91 -2.84
N VAL A 20 0.39 -0.24 -2.22
CA VAL A 20 0.56 1.22 -2.27
C VAL A 20 0.58 1.72 -3.72
N HIS A 21 1.41 1.12 -4.58
CA HIS A 21 1.48 1.53 -5.99
C HIS A 21 0.16 1.32 -6.73
N GLN A 22 -0.54 0.21 -6.47
CA GLN A 22 -1.83 -0.08 -7.09
C GLN A 22 -2.90 0.94 -6.68
N TYR A 23 -3.01 1.23 -5.39
CA TYR A 23 -3.98 2.20 -4.90
C TYR A 23 -3.65 3.62 -5.38
N MET A 24 -2.38 3.99 -5.44
CA MET A 24 -1.98 5.28 -6.01
C MET A 24 -2.28 5.37 -7.51
N TYR A 25 -2.09 4.28 -8.27
CA TYR A 25 -2.47 4.23 -9.68
C TYR A 25 -3.96 4.51 -9.87
N PHE A 26 -4.83 3.86 -9.09
CA PHE A 26 -6.28 4.06 -9.17
C PHE A 26 -6.72 5.41 -8.60
N HIS A 27 -6.05 5.94 -7.58
CA HIS A 27 -6.26 7.31 -7.12
C HIS A 27 -6.11 8.28 -8.28
N PHE A 28 -4.97 8.28 -8.97
CA PHE A 28 -4.73 9.20 -10.09
C PHE A 28 -5.71 8.97 -11.25
N HIS A 29 -5.97 7.73 -11.64
CA HIS A 29 -6.92 7.43 -12.71
C HIS A 29 -8.35 7.89 -12.40
N CYS A 30 -8.81 7.76 -11.16
CA CYS A 30 -10.13 8.23 -10.74
C CYS A 30 -10.17 9.75 -10.63
N ASP A 31 -9.08 10.37 -10.18
CA ASP A 31 -8.97 11.83 -10.09
C ASP A 31 -9.09 12.48 -11.47
N ASP A 32 -8.35 11.96 -12.46
CA ASP A 32 -8.38 12.42 -13.85
C ASP A 32 -9.77 12.29 -14.50
N GLN A 33 -10.57 11.31 -14.04
CA GLN A 33 -11.96 11.09 -14.49
C GLN A 33 -13.00 11.90 -13.69
N GLY A 34 -12.58 12.66 -12.67
CA GLY A 34 -13.49 13.42 -11.80
C GLY A 34 -14.29 12.56 -10.81
N ILE A 35 -13.88 11.31 -10.57
CA ILE A 35 -14.53 10.39 -9.62
C ILE A 35 -13.96 10.63 -8.21
N GLU A 36 -14.20 11.82 -7.67
CA GLU A 36 -13.52 12.35 -6.49
C GLU A 36 -13.67 11.47 -5.23
N LEU A 37 -14.88 10.98 -4.95
CA LEU A 37 -15.13 10.15 -3.76
C LEU A 37 -14.33 8.84 -3.80
N LEU A 38 -14.25 8.20 -4.97
CA LEU A 38 -13.52 6.95 -5.14
C LEU A 38 -12.01 7.18 -5.16
N SER A 39 -11.56 8.26 -5.81
CA SER A 39 -10.17 8.74 -5.78
C SER A 39 -9.68 8.94 -4.34
N ALA A 40 -10.47 9.61 -3.50
CA ALA A 40 -10.14 9.84 -2.09
C ALA A 40 -10.06 8.54 -1.26
N LEU A 41 -10.92 7.56 -1.55
CA LEU A 41 -10.86 6.24 -0.91
C LEU A 41 -9.55 5.53 -1.24
N PHE A 42 -9.15 5.48 -2.51
CA PHE A 42 -7.90 4.86 -2.92
C PHE A 42 -6.67 5.53 -2.30
N LYS A 43 -6.65 6.87 -2.25
CA LYS A 43 -5.58 7.60 -1.57
C LYS A 43 -5.49 7.25 -0.09
N ARG A 44 -6.63 7.17 0.60
CA ARG A 44 -6.67 6.81 2.02
C ARG A 44 -6.13 5.40 2.23
N THR A 45 -6.57 4.43 1.43
CA THR A 45 -6.09 3.05 1.55
C THR A 45 -4.60 2.95 1.25
N ALA A 46 -4.08 3.67 0.25
CA ALA A 46 -2.63 3.72 0.00
C ALA A 46 -1.83 4.21 1.23
N ILE A 47 -2.35 5.21 1.97
CA ILE A 47 -1.73 5.68 3.21
C ILE A 47 -1.80 4.62 4.31
N GLU A 48 -2.91 3.88 4.42
CA GLU A 48 -3.05 2.78 5.38
C GLU A 48 -2.01 1.67 5.11
N GLU A 49 -1.79 1.28 3.84
CA GLU A 49 -0.75 0.29 3.49
C GLU A 49 0.67 0.82 3.76
N MET A 50 0.93 2.12 3.60
CA MET A 50 2.23 2.69 4.02
C MET A 50 2.49 2.53 5.52
N MET A 51 1.45 2.64 6.36
CA MET A 51 1.57 2.38 7.81
C MET A 51 1.81 0.91 8.11
N HIS A 52 1.31 -0.02 7.27
CA HIS A 52 1.63 -1.44 7.39
C HIS A 52 3.10 -1.70 7.09
N ILE A 53 3.66 -1.07 6.05
CA ILE A 53 5.10 -1.14 5.73
C ILE A 53 5.94 -0.70 6.92
N GLU A 54 5.62 0.44 7.54
CA GLU A 54 6.32 0.95 8.73
C GLU A 54 6.33 -0.09 9.86
N ARG A 55 5.15 -0.65 10.19
CA ARG A 55 5.01 -1.64 11.27
C ARG A 55 5.70 -2.97 10.98
N LEU A 56 5.82 -3.37 9.73
CA LEU A 56 6.51 -4.61 9.33
C LEU A 56 8.03 -4.44 9.34
N ALA A 57 8.51 -3.20 9.22
CA ALA A 57 9.93 -2.87 9.19
C ALA A 57 10.54 -2.59 10.57
N ASP A 58 9.71 -2.24 11.57
CA ASP A 58 10.07 -2.09 12.99
C ASP A 58 10.36 -3.44 13.70
#